data_AF-A0A8C5NNS4-F1
#
_entry.id   AF-A0A8C5NNS4-F1
#
_cell.length_a   1.000
_cell.length_b   1.000
_cell.length_c   1.000
_cell.angle_alpha   90.00
_cell.angle_beta   90.00
_cell.angle_gamma   90.00
#
_symmetry.space_group_name_H-M   'P 1'
#
loop_
_entity.id
_entity.type
_entity.pdbx_description
1 polymer ?
#
loop_
_entity_poly.entity_id
_entity_poly.type
_entity_poly.pdbx_seq_one_letter_code
_entity_poly.pdbx_strand_id
1 'polypeptide(L)'
;MLVAGNDRIQAIITQMEEICHTIEENGRRQKQHLGLRFDALYGILEERKKELLQSIAAEQEAKLQRVRGLIRQYGDHLEASSKLVESAIQAMEEPQMAVYLQHSKELLKKITDMSKASMSSRPEPGYENMDHFSINVDYVAEMLRTIEFQTEPLGEDEGDAPGDGSEAAADEERLDSLEVPEAAEDVGPRQKPASSPHGQH
;
A
#
# COMPACT_ATOMS: atom_id res chain seq x y z
N MET A 1 66.58 -17.96 12.97
CA MET A 1 65.69 -18.44 11.88
C MET A 1 64.26 -18.72 12.37
N LEU A 2 64.05 -19.18 13.61
CA LEU A 2 62.71 -19.40 14.19
C LEU A 2 61.93 -18.11 14.46
N VAL A 3 62.58 -17.06 14.95
CA VAL A 3 61.92 -15.78 15.26
C VAL A 3 61.25 -15.16 14.03
N ALA A 4 61.96 -15.05 12.91
CA ALA A 4 61.38 -14.55 11.65
C ALA A 4 60.24 -15.45 11.10
N GLY A 5 60.30 -16.76 11.34
CA GLY A 5 59.21 -17.68 11.00
C GLY A 5 57.97 -17.45 11.87
N ASN A 6 58.16 -17.19 13.16
CA ASN A 6 57.09 -16.87 14.10
C ASN A 6 56.45 -15.50 13.80
N ASP A 7 57.25 -14.49 13.44
CA ASP A 7 56.74 -13.16 13.07
C ASP A 7 55.83 -13.23 11.83
N ARG A 8 56.21 -14.05 10.84
CA ARG A 8 55.38 -14.30 9.65
C ARG A 8 54.06 -15.00 10.02
N ILE A 9 54.11 -15.99 10.89
CA ILE A 9 52.90 -16.69 11.36
C ILE A 9 51.98 -15.72 12.11
N GLN A 10 52.54 -14.87 12.99
CA GLN A 10 51.79 -13.87 13.73
C GLN A 10 51.10 -12.86 12.80
N ALA A 11 51.78 -12.40 11.75
CA ALA A 11 51.20 -11.51 10.75
C ALA A 11 50.01 -12.15 10.00
N ILE A 12 50.13 -13.44 9.65
CA ILE A 12 49.02 -14.20 9.03
C ILE A 12 47.83 -14.31 10.00
N ILE A 13 48.09 -14.58 11.29
CA ILE A 13 47.03 -14.65 12.31
C ILE A 13 46.29 -13.31 12.39
N THR A 14 46.99 -12.19 12.46
CA THR A 14 46.36 -10.86 12.51
C THR A 14 45.53 -10.57 11.26
N GLN A 15 46.01 -10.93 10.07
CA GLN A 15 45.23 -10.79 8.84
C GLN A 15 43.96 -11.67 8.86
N MET A 16 44.06 -12.89 9.40
CA MET A 16 42.89 -13.76 9.54
C MET A 16 41.87 -13.20 10.54
N GLU A 17 42.33 -12.59 11.64
CA GLU A 17 41.45 -11.91 12.62
C GLU A 17 40.71 -10.73 11.98
N GLU A 18 41.40 -9.94 11.15
CA GLU A 18 40.80 -8.83 10.40
C GLU A 18 39.75 -9.33 9.39
N ILE A 19 40.05 -10.40 8.65
CA ILE A 19 39.09 -11.04 7.74
C ILE A 19 37.85 -11.51 8.50
N CYS A 20 38.02 -12.15 9.67
CA CYS A 20 36.89 -12.55 10.51
C CYS A 20 36.01 -11.36 10.87
N HIS A 21 36.61 -10.24 11.29
CA HIS A 21 35.87 -9.03 11.62
C HIS A 21 35.10 -8.47 10.43
N THR A 22 35.73 -8.41 9.25
CA THR A 22 35.08 -7.96 8.01
C THR A 22 33.91 -8.87 7.63
N ILE A 23 34.04 -10.19 7.78
CA ILE A 23 32.95 -11.15 7.50
C ILE A 23 31.75 -10.89 8.43
N GLU A 24 32.01 -10.67 9.73
CA GLU A 24 30.96 -10.36 10.69
C GLU A 24 30.23 -9.05 10.36
N GLU A 25 30.97 -8.00 10.03
CA GLU A 25 30.39 -6.71 9.67
C GLU A 25 29.58 -6.79 8.38
N ASN A 26 30.12 -7.44 7.34
CA ASN A 26 29.42 -7.66 6.08
C ASN A 26 28.14 -8.47 6.30
N GLY A 27 28.19 -9.53 7.10
CA GLY A 27 27.02 -10.33 7.46
C GLY A 27 25.97 -9.51 8.20
N ARG A 28 26.36 -8.65 9.14
CA ARG A 28 25.45 -7.72 9.82
C ARG A 28 24.82 -6.74 8.83
N ARG A 29 25.61 -6.13 7.95
CA ARG A 29 25.15 -5.17 6.94
C ARG A 29 24.12 -5.80 5.99
N GLN A 30 24.40 -7.00 5.47
CA GLN A 30 23.46 -7.69 4.57
C GLN A 30 22.16 -8.09 5.26
N LYS A 31 22.21 -8.53 6.52
CA LYS A 31 21.00 -8.78 7.33
C LYS A 31 20.15 -7.52 7.49
N GLN A 32 20.78 -6.37 7.74
CA GLN A 32 20.09 -5.09 7.86
C GLN A 32 19.44 -4.68 6.54
N HIS A 33 20.16 -4.77 5.41
CA HIS A 33 19.60 -4.46 4.10
C HIS A 33 18.41 -5.36 3.76
N LEU A 34 18.50 -6.66 4.03
CA LEU A 34 17.38 -7.58 3.84
C LEU A 34 16.17 -7.16 4.66
N GLY A 35 16.37 -6.81 5.93
CA GLY A 35 15.33 -6.28 6.81
C GLY A 35 14.62 -5.07 6.21
N LEU A 36 15.38 -4.06 5.77
CA LEU A 36 14.83 -2.84 5.17
C LEU A 36 14.01 -3.12 3.90
N ARG A 37 14.42 -4.10 3.08
CA ARG A 37 13.66 -4.48 1.88
C ARG A 37 12.30 -5.11 2.24
N PHE A 38 12.25 -5.95 3.27
CA PHE A 38 10.99 -6.51 3.75
C PHE A 38 10.11 -5.48 4.46
N ASP A 39 10.71 -4.57 5.24
CA ASP A 39 9.98 -3.45 5.85
C ASP A 39 9.29 -2.57 4.80
N ALA A 40 9.96 -2.31 3.67
CA ALA A 40 9.36 -1.61 2.55
C ALA A 40 8.16 -2.38 1.94
N LEU A 41 8.27 -3.70 1.77
CA LEU A 41 7.16 -4.54 1.31
C LEU A 41 5.97 -4.51 2.28
N TYR A 42 6.22 -4.58 3.59
CA TYR A 42 5.17 -4.43 4.61
C TYR A 42 4.50 -3.07 4.55
N GLY A 43 5.27 -1.99 4.34
CA GLY A 43 4.74 -0.64 4.16
C GLY A 43 3.76 -0.55 3.00
N ILE A 44 4.14 -1.06 1.83
CA ILE A 44 3.28 -1.10 0.63
C ILE A 44 2.00 -1.91 0.91
N LEU A 45 2.13 -3.07 1.55
CA LEU A 45 0.98 -3.93 1.83
C LEU A 45 -0.01 -3.29 2.80
N GLU A 46 0.47 -2.66 3.87
CA GLU A 46 -0.38 -1.96 4.84
C GLU A 46 -1.02 -0.71 4.25
N GLU A 47 -0.32 0.04 3.41
CA GLU A 47 -0.90 1.17 2.68
C GLU A 47 -2.04 0.69 1.77
N ARG A 48 -1.80 -0.35 0.98
CA ARG A 48 -2.82 -0.89 0.07
C ARG A 48 -4.06 -1.39 0.82
N LYS A 49 -3.86 -2.09 1.94
CA LYS A 49 -4.94 -2.52 2.83
C LYS A 49 -5.74 -1.34 3.38
N LYS A 50 -5.06 -0.26 3.80
CA LYS A 50 -5.71 0.96 4.30
C LYS A 50 -6.58 1.62 3.23
N GLU A 51 -6.09 1.74 2.00
CA GLU A 51 -6.86 2.29 0.88
C GLU A 51 -8.14 1.48 0.60
N LEU A 52 -8.03 0.16 0.57
CA LEU A 52 -9.17 -0.73 0.33
C LEU A 52 -10.22 -0.61 1.44
N LEU A 53 -9.79 -0.58 2.70
CA LEU A 53 -10.68 -0.34 3.84
C LEU A 53 -11.36 1.04 3.76
N GLN A 54 -10.62 2.06 3.33
CA GLN A 54 -11.18 3.40 3.15
C GLN A 54 -12.24 3.43 2.05
N SER A 55 -12.05 2.69 0.96
CA SER A 55 -13.06 2.55 -0.10
C SER A 55 -14.35 1.91 0.41
N ILE A 56 -14.24 0.83 1.20
CA ILE A 56 -15.40 0.18 1.84
C ILE A 56 -16.13 1.16 2.76
N ALA A 57 -15.39 1.86 3.62
CA ALA A 57 -15.96 2.82 4.56
C ALA A 57 -16.66 3.99 3.85
N ALA A 58 -16.09 4.48 2.75
CA ALA A 58 -16.67 5.55 1.96
C ALA A 58 -18.01 5.14 1.33
N GLU A 59 -18.07 3.95 0.72
CA GLU A 59 -19.33 3.44 0.15
C GLU A 59 -20.37 3.17 1.24
N GLN A 60 -19.96 2.58 2.36
CA GLN A 60 -20.84 2.35 3.50
C GLN A 60 -21.46 3.66 4.01
N GLU A 61 -20.64 4.71 4.22
CA GLU A 61 -21.14 5.99 4.72
C GLU A 61 -22.05 6.67 3.68
N ALA A 62 -21.69 6.65 2.39
CA ALA A 62 -22.55 7.16 1.33
C ALA A 62 -23.91 6.43 1.31
N LYS A 63 -23.90 5.10 1.48
CA LYS A 63 -25.11 4.29 1.57
C LYS A 63 -25.99 4.69 2.75
N LEU A 64 -25.38 4.78 3.93
CA LEU A 64 -26.07 5.20 5.15
C LEU A 64 -26.62 6.62 5.04
N GLN A 65 -25.88 7.56 4.47
CA GLN A 65 -26.33 8.93 4.26
C GLN A 65 -27.57 8.99 3.37
N ARG A 66 -27.59 8.25 2.26
CA ARG A 66 -28.78 8.17 1.41
C ARG A 66 -29.99 7.63 2.17
N VAL A 67 -29.83 6.52 2.89
CA VAL A 67 -30.94 5.90 3.65
C VAL A 67 -31.43 6.84 4.75
N ARG A 68 -30.52 7.47 5.51
CA ARG A 68 -30.88 8.48 6.52
C ARG A 68 -31.60 9.68 5.89
N GLY A 69 -31.17 10.12 4.70
CA GLY A 69 -31.85 11.17 3.94
C GLY A 69 -33.28 10.79 3.57
N LEU A 70 -33.49 9.57 3.09
CA LEU A 70 -34.82 9.05 2.79
C LEU A 70 -35.70 8.96 4.04
N ILE A 71 -35.18 8.45 5.16
CA ILE A 71 -35.91 8.40 6.44
C ILE A 71 -36.41 9.80 6.83
N ARG A 72 -35.55 10.83 6.71
CA ARG A 72 -35.95 12.22 7.00
C ARG A 72 -37.06 12.69 6.05
N GLN A 73 -36.92 12.45 4.75
CA GLN A 73 -37.95 12.81 3.77
C GLN A 73 -39.29 12.14 4.08
N TYR A 74 -39.30 10.84 4.43
CA TYR A 74 -40.52 10.16 4.85
C TYR A 74 -41.09 10.73 6.15
N GLY A 75 -40.24 11.12 7.10
CA GLY A 75 -40.64 11.83 8.31
C GLY A 75 -41.32 13.16 8.02
N ASP A 76 -40.72 13.99 7.16
CA ASP A 76 -41.26 15.29 6.74
C ASP A 76 -42.60 15.13 5.99
N HIS A 77 -42.69 14.14 5.11
CA HIS A 77 -43.94 13.80 4.41
C HIS A 77 -45.02 13.34 5.39
N LEU A 78 -44.68 12.53 6.39
CA LEU A 78 -45.61 12.07 7.41
C LEU A 78 -46.11 13.24 8.27
N GLU A 79 -45.22 14.15 8.69
CA GLU A 79 -45.60 15.34 9.47
C GLU A 79 -46.54 16.25 8.66
N ALA A 80 -46.21 16.51 7.39
CA ALA A 80 -47.04 17.30 6.49
C ALA A 80 -48.42 16.65 6.27
N SER A 81 -48.48 15.33 6.15
CA SER A 81 -49.72 14.57 6.06
C SER A 81 -50.53 14.67 7.36
N SER A 82 -49.88 14.60 8.54
CA SER A 82 -50.55 14.77 9.84
C SER A 82 -51.21 16.15 9.95
N LYS A 83 -50.47 17.21 9.60
CA LYS A 83 -50.99 18.59 9.58
C LYS A 83 -52.17 18.77 8.63
N LEU A 84 -52.16 18.11 7.47
CA LEU A 84 -53.30 18.12 6.55
C LEU A 84 -54.53 17.44 7.15
N VAL A 85 -54.35 16.31 7.85
CA VAL A 85 -55.44 15.62 8.55
C VAL A 85 -56.00 16.50 9.66
N GLU A 86 -55.14 17.12 10.48
CA GLU A 86 -55.56 18.07 11.52
C GLU A 86 -56.33 19.26 10.94
N SER A 87 -55.84 19.83 9.83
CA SER A 87 -56.51 20.93 9.12
C SER A 87 -57.87 20.50 8.55
N ALA A 88 -57.99 19.25 8.09
CA ALA A 88 -59.25 18.71 7.61
C ALA A 88 -60.25 18.53 8.75
N ILE A 89 -59.80 18.11 9.94
CA ILE A 89 -60.64 18.03 11.14
C ILE A 89 -61.12 19.42 11.55
N GLN A 90 -60.21 20.40 11.64
CA GLN A 90 -60.58 21.79 11.98
C GLN A 90 -61.56 22.39 10.96
N ALA A 91 -61.37 22.12 9.66
CA ALA A 91 -62.31 22.57 8.65
C ALA A 91 -63.72 22.01 8.87
N MET A 92 -63.87 20.76 9.34
CA MET A 92 -65.18 20.19 9.67
C MET A 92 -65.90 20.89 10.84
N GLU A 93 -65.19 21.65 11.66
CA GLU A 93 -65.74 22.43 12.76
C GLU A 93 -66.20 23.84 12.32
N GLU A 94 -66.00 24.22 11.06
CA GLU A 94 -66.34 25.55 10.52
C GLU A 94 -67.86 25.78 10.46
N PRO A 95 -68.41 26.72 11.24
CA PRO A 95 -69.87 26.94 11.29
C PRO A 95 -70.40 27.62 10.02
N GLN A 96 -69.56 28.36 9.28
CA GLN A 96 -70.00 29.07 8.09
C GLN A 96 -69.82 28.23 6.82
N MET A 97 -70.94 27.77 6.26
CA MET A 97 -70.98 26.83 5.12
C MET A 97 -70.14 27.27 3.89
N ALA A 98 -70.15 28.55 3.55
CA ALA A 98 -69.37 29.05 2.41
C ALA A 98 -67.84 28.94 2.65
N VAL A 99 -67.40 29.21 3.88
CA VAL A 99 -66.00 29.12 4.30
C VAL A 99 -65.56 27.65 4.37
N TYR A 100 -66.41 26.79 4.94
CA TYR A 100 -66.21 25.34 4.95
C TYR A 100 -65.95 24.76 3.55
N LEU A 101 -66.80 25.08 2.58
CA LEU A 101 -66.68 24.58 1.21
C LEU A 101 -65.39 25.07 0.53
N GLN A 102 -64.99 26.32 0.81
CA GLN A 102 -63.74 26.88 0.29
C GLN A 102 -62.52 26.15 0.88
N HIS A 103 -62.45 25.99 2.20
CA HIS A 103 -61.36 25.27 2.87
C HIS A 103 -61.28 23.80 2.43
N SER A 104 -62.42 23.12 2.32
CA SER A 104 -62.50 21.71 1.91
C SER A 104 -61.96 21.49 0.48
N LYS A 105 -62.27 22.40 -0.45
CA LYS A 105 -61.75 22.34 -1.83
C LYS A 105 -60.23 22.46 -1.87
N GLU A 106 -59.66 23.38 -1.08
CA GLU A 106 -58.21 23.57 -0.99
C GLU A 106 -57.51 22.37 -0.34
N LEU A 107 -58.09 21.81 0.73
CA LEU A 107 -57.58 20.61 1.40
C LEU A 107 -57.57 19.39 0.48
N LEU A 108 -58.68 19.13 -0.23
CA LEU A 108 -58.76 18.03 -1.20
C LEU A 108 -57.68 18.13 -2.28
N LYS A 109 -57.41 19.35 -2.76
CA LYS A 109 -56.32 19.60 -3.70
C LYS A 109 -54.96 19.25 -3.09
N LYS A 110 -54.66 19.76 -1.88
CA LYS A 110 -53.39 19.49 -1.18
C LYS A 110 -53.17 18.00 -0.90
N ILE A 111 -54.21 17.27 -0.48
CA ILE A 111 -54.16 15.82 -0.24
C ILE A 111 -53.86 15.08 -1.56
N THR A 112 -54.54 15.45 -2.64
CA THR A 112 -54.34 14.84 -3.96
C THR A 112 -52.92 15.08 -4.48
N ASP A 113 -52.38 16.29 -4.29
CA ASP A 113 -51.03 16.65 -4.72
C ASP A 113 -49.97 15.90 -3.88
N MET A 114 -50.16 15.79 -2.56
CA MET A 114 -49.25 15.07 -1.67
C MET A 114 -49.23 13.56 -1.92
N SER A 115 -50.39 12.96 -2.21
CA SER A 115 -50.51 11.53 -2.52
C SER A 115 -49.75 11.10 -3.79
N LYS A 116 -49.50 12.03 -4.72
CA LYS A 116 -48.74 11.73 -5.95
C LYS A 116 -47.23 11.78 -5.72
N ALA A 117 -46.77 12.56 -4.75
CA ALA A 117 -45.36 12.79 -4.47
C ALA A 117 -44.71 11.66 -3.62
N SER A 118 -45.49 10.92 -2.84
CA SER A 118 -44.98 9.93 -1.86
C SER A 118 -44.47 8.61 -2.43
N MET A 119 -44.69 8.32 -3.72
CA MET A 119 -44.43 7.00 -4.32
C MET A 119 -43.01 6.82 -4.92
N SER A 120 -42.16 7.85 -4.92
CA SER A 120 -40.93 7.87 -5.73
C SER A 120 -39.61 7.64 -4.97
N SER A 121 -39.62 7.43 -3.65
CA SER A 121 -38.42 7.60 -2.81
C SER A 121 -37.95 6.33 -2.08
N ARG A 122 -38.08 5.14 -2.66
CA ARG A 122 -37.53 3.91 -2.05
C ARG A 122 -36.11 3.62 -2.57
N PRO A 123 -35.18 3.11 -1.74
CA PRO A 123 -33.93 2.55 -2.24
C PRO A 123 -34.20 1.41 -3.23
N GLU A 124 -33.30 1.23 -4.19
CA GLU A 124 -33.35 0.09 -5.12
C GLU A 124 -33.21 -1.24 -4.35
N PRO A 125 -33.83 -2.33 -4.81
CA PRO A 125 -33.64 -3.64 -4.20
C PRO A 125 -32.16 -4.04 -4.19
N GLY A 126 -31.66 -4.52 -3.04
CA GLY A 126 -30.25 -4.93 -2.89
C GLY A 126 -29.27 -3.78 -2.66
N TYR A 127 -29.76 -2.57 -2.37
CA TYR A 127 -28.94 -1.40 -2.07
C TYR A 127 -27.94 -1.63 -0.91
N GLU A 128 -28.30 -2.49 0.04
CA GLU A 128 -27.50 -2.91 1.18
C GLU A 128 -26.33 -3.82 0.83
N ASN A 129 -26.29 -4.39 -0.38
CA ASN A 129 -25.26 -5.34 -0.80
C ASN A 129 -23.88 -4.70 -0.81
N MET A 130 -22.89 -5.33 -0.19
CA MET A 130 -21.49 -4.92 -0.15
C MET A 130 -20.55 -6.05 -0.63
N ASP A 131 -21.08 -7.15 -1.16
CA ASP A 131 -20.33 -8.37 -1.49
C ASP A 131 -19.38 -8.19 -2.70
N HIS A 132 -19.51 -7.09 -3.45
CA HIS A 132 -18.57 -6.74 -4.51
C HIS A 132 -17.17 -6.40 -3.98
N PHE A 133 -17.04 -6.07 -2.69
CA PHE A 133 -15.74 -5.95 -2.02
C PHE A 133 -15.12 -7.31 -1.74
N SER A 134 -14.62 -7.96 -2.80
CA SER A 134 -13.91 -9.24 -2.72
C SER A 134 -12.51 -9.09 -3.33
N ILE A 135 -11.52 -9.72 -2.71
CA ILE A 135 -10.11 -9.65 -3.13
C ILE A 135 -9.50 -11.04 -3.03
N ASN A 136 -8.78 -11.45 -4.08
CA ASN A 136 -7.93 -12.64 -4.06
C ASN A 136 -6.47 -12.18 -3.85
N VAL A 137 -5.80 -12.75 -2.84
CA VAL A 137 -4.40 -12.45 -2.49
C VAL A 137 -3.46 -13.62 -2.79
N ASP A 138 -3.96 -14.72 -3.36
CA ASP A 138 -3.22 -15.97 -3.55
C ASP A 138 -2.00 -15.74 -4.45
N TYR A 139 -2.18 -15.03 -5.57
CA TYR A 139 -1.08 -14.72 -6.48
C TYR A 139 0.04 -13.92 -5.78
N VAL A 140 -0.32 -12.90 -5.00
CA VAL A 140 0.67 -12.11 -4.24
C VAL A 140 1.37 -12.95 -3.19
N ALA A 141 0.62 -13.82 -2.50
CA ALA A 141 1.18 -14.75 -1.53
C ALA A 141 2.17 -15.73 -2.19
N GLU A 142 1.87 -16.26 -3.38
CA GLU A 142 2.80 -17.11 -4.13
C GLU A 142 4.05 -16.33 -4.55
N MET A 143 3.91 -15.10 -5.08
CA MET A 143 5.08 -14.27 -5.42
C MET A 143 6.00 -14.04 -4.21
N LEU A 144 5.43 -13.79 -3.03
CA LEU A 144 6.18 -13.61 -1.79
C LEU A 144 6.90 -14.89 -1.33
N ARG A 145 6.34 -16.08 -1.61
CA ARG A 145 6.98 -17.37 -1.31
C ARG A 145 8.15 -17.70 -2.24
N THR A 146 8.13 -17.16 -3.45
CA THR A 146 9.18 -17.37 -4.45
C THR A 146 10.35 -16.38 -4.36
N ILE A 147 10.39 -15.53 -3.33
CA ILE A 147 11.51 -14.59 -3.15
C ILE A 147 12.79 -15.37 -2.79
N GLU A 148 13.82 -15.20 -3.62
CA GLU A 148 15.14 -15.80 -3.44
C GLU A 148 16.25 -14.73 -3.53
N PHE A 149 17.44 -15.04 -3.00
CA PHE A 149 18.60 -14.17 -3.17
C PHE A 149 19.04 -14.14 -4.63
N GLN A 150 19.28 -12.94 -5.16
CA GLN A 150 19.82 -12.77 -6.50
C GLN A 150 21.30 -13.16 -6.51
N THR A 151 21.70 -13.98 -7.49
CA THR A 151 23.06 -14.53 -7.57
C THR A 151 24.03 -13.65 -8.36
N GLU A 152 23.54 -12.56 -8.97
CA GLU A 152 24.39 -11.58 -9.65
C GLU A 152 24.62 -10.36 -8.75
N PRO A 153 25.89 -9.92 -8.55
CA PRO A 153 26.16 -8.68 -7.87
C PRO A 153 25.68 -7.55 -8.79
N LEU A 154 24.51 -6.99 -8.48
CA LEU A 154 24.11 -5.70 -9.01
C LEU A 154 25.20 -4.71 -8.60
N GLY A 155 25.88 -4.15 -9.61
CA GLY A 155 26.83 -3.07 -9.43
C GLY A 155 26.20 -1.98 -8.58
N GLU A 156 27.03 -1.42 -7.71
CA GLU A 156 26.73 -0.37 -6.76
C GLU A 156 25.87 0.74 -7.39
N ASP A 157 24.56 0.70 -7.12
CA ASP A 157 23.70 1.87 -7.27
C ASP A 157 23.93 2.72 -6.01
N GLU A 158 25.01 3.51 -6.04
CA GLU A 158 25.18 4.66 -5.15
C GLU A 158 24.10 5.68 -5.49
N GLY A 159 22.94 5.51 -4.87
CA GLY A 159 21.82 6.42 -4.95
C GLY A 159 21.24 6.68 -3.58
N ASP A 160 21.94 7.48 -2.75
CA ASP A 160 21.36 8.62 -2.03
C ASP A 160 22.45 9.34 -1.21
N ALA A 161 22.93 10.49 -1.69
CA ALA A 161 23.57 11.49 -0.84
C ALA A 161 22.85 12.83 -1.10
N PRO A 162 22.21 13.42 -0.08
CA PRO A 162 21.47 14.67 -0.25
C PRO A 162 22.47 15.81 -0.47
N GLY A 163 22.12 16.68 -1.42
CA GLY A 163 22.98 17.74 -1.93
C GLY A 163 23.55 18.66 -0.87
N ASP A 164 24.82 19.00 -1.07
CA ASP A 164 25.36 20.28 -0.65
C ASP A 164 25.96 20.97 -1.88
N GLY A 165 25.46 22.17 -2.15
CA GLY A 165 25.86 22.97 -3.28
C GLY A 165 27.22 23.60 -3.01
N SER A 166 28.20 23.36 -3.88
CA SER A 166 29.41 24.16 -3.94
C SER A 166 29.84 24.35 -5.39
N GLU A 167 29.66 25.57 -5.88
CA GLU A 167 30.27 26.07 -7.10
C GLU A 167 31.79 26.17 -6.89
N ALA A 168 32.60 25.56 -7.76
CA ALA A 168 33.91 26.12 -8.13
C ALA A 168 34.46 25.46 -9.41
N ALA A 169 34.49 26.29 -10.45
CA ALA A 169 35.53 26.42 -11.47
C ALA A 169 36.23 25.17 -12.03
N ALA A 170 35.95 24.93 -13.31
CA ALA A 170 36.86 24.29 -14.24
C ALA A 170 38.21 25.02 -14.27
N ASP A 171 39.30 24.26 -14.29
CA ASP A 171 40.45 24.63 -15.11
C ASP A 171 41.14 23.36 -15.62
N GLU A 172 41.32 23.31 -16.94
CA GLU A 172 42.14 22.33 -17.62
C GLU A 172 43.61 22.73 -17.47
N GLU A 173 44.50 21.78 -17.17
CA GLU A 173 45.79 21.79 -17.84
C GLU A 173 46.34 20.38 -18.01
N ARG A 174 47.12 20.26 -19.08
CA ARG A 174 47.39 19.11 -19.94
C ARG A 174 48.88 18.75 -19.81
N LEU A 175 49.24 17.57 -20.33
CA LEU A 175 50.59 17.09 -20.71
C LEU A 175 51.40 16.44 -19.56
N ASP A 176 52.14 15.35 -19.74
CA ASP A 176 52.36 14.48 -20.90
C ASP A 176 52.95 13.14 -20.42
N SER A 177 52.64 12.07 -21.14
CA SER A 177 53.50 10.94 -21.52
C SER A 177 54.56 10.39 -20.56
N LEU A 178 54.46 9.08 -20.30
CA LEU A 178 55.52 8.12 -20.65
C LEU A 178 54.94 6.70 -20.71
N GLU A 179 55.15 6.07 -21.86
CA GLU A 179 54.54 4.82 -22.31
C GLU A 179 55.58 3.67 -22.26
N VAL A 180 55.11 2.49 -21.83
CA VAL A 180 55.49 1.07 -22.17
C VAL A 180 56.92 0.52 -21.92
N PRO A 181 57.16 -0.83 -21.93
CA PRO A 181 56.23 -1.96 -22.09
C PRO A 181 56.41 -3.22 -21.19
N GLU A 182 55.30 -3.97 -21.10
CA GLU A 182 55.10 -5.41 -21.38
C GLU A 182 56.05 -6.50 -20.81
N ALA A 183 55.46 -7.47 -20.09
CA ALA A 183 55.79 -8.89 -20.24
C ALA A 183 54.63 -9.76 -19.73
N ALA A 184 53.94 -10.42 -20.66
CA ALA A 184 53.11 -11.60 -20.40
C ALA A 184 54.01 -12.83 -20.26
N GLU A 185 53.77 -13.68 -19.25
CA GLU A 185 54.03 -15.13 -19.37
C GLU A 185 52.93 -15.92 -18.64
N ASP A 186 52.16 -16.62 -19.48
CA ASP A 186 51.39 -17.83 -19.25
C ASP A 186 52.29 -18.97 -18.72
N VAL A 187 51.85 -19.73 -17.70
CA VAL A 187 51.99 -21.21 -17.60
C VAL A 187 51.05 -21.73 -16.50
N GLY A 188 49.93 -22.35 -16.90
CA GLY A 188 49.48 -23.62 -16.30
C GLY A 188 49.95 -24.80 -17.18
N PRO A 189 49.61 -26.09 -16.92
CA PRO A 189 48.78 -26.68 -15.86
C PRO A 189 49.39 -27.97 -15.25
N ARG A 190 48.79 -28.52 -14.17
CA ARG A 190 48.85 -29.95 -13.71
C ARG A 190 48.23 -30.03 -12.30
N GLN A 191 47.48 -31.04 -11.83
CA GLN A 191 46.97 -32.30 -12.34
C GLN A 191 45.99 -32.82 -11.25
N LYS A 192 44.90 -33.50 -11.62
CA LYS A 192 44.08 -34.31 -10.69
C LYS A 192 44.91 -35.46 -10.09
N PRO A 193 44.47 -36.02 -8.97
CA PRO A 193 44.19 -37.45 -9.01
C PRO A 193 42.83 -37.81 -8.44
N ALA A 194 42.18 -38.73 -9.16
CA ALA A 194 41.08 -39.53 -8.66
C ALA A 194 41.61 -40.60 -7.69
N SER A 195 40.89 -40.88 -6.62
CA SER A 195 40.74 -42.22 -6.04
C SER A 195 39.65 -42.24 -4.97
N SER A 196 38.46 -42.70 -5.38
CA SER A 196 37.65 -43.62 -4.57
C SER A 196 38.31 -45.03 -4.67
N PRO A 197 37.96 -46.10 -3.91
CA PRO A 197 36.66 -46.33 -3.28
C PRO A 197 36.64 -47.14 -1.94
N HIS A 198 35.42 -47.30 -1.41
CA HIS A 198 34.87 -48.59 -0.92
C HIS A 198 34.93 -49.01 0.57
N GLY A 199 33.79 -49.54 1.03
CA GLY A 199 33.54 -50.27 2.28
C GLY A 199 32.40 -49.60 3.08
N GLN A 200 31.09 -49.87 2.90
CA GLN A 200 30.34 -51.14 3.07
C GLN A 200 30.73 -51.83 4.39
N HIS A 201 29.85 -52.16 5.33
CA HIS A 201 28.49 -52.67 5.23
C HIS A 201 27.75 -52.46 6.57
#